data_AF-X0V0M0-F1
#
_entry.id   AF-X0V0M0-F1
#
_cell.length_a   1.000
_cell.length_b   1.000
_cell.length_c   1.000
_cell.angle_alpha   90.00
_cell.angle_beta   90.00
_cell.angle_gamma   90.00
#
_symmetry.space_group_name_H-M   'P 1'
#
loop_
_entity.id
_entity.type
_entity.pdbx_description
1 polymer ?
#
loop_
_entity_poly.entity_id
_entity_poly.type
_entity_poly.pdbx_seq_one_letter_code
_entity_poly.pdbx_strand_id
1 'polypeptide(L)'
;DEVIRYVAEKYGHDRVAQIITFGTMGAKAAIRDVGRALGMTYSDVDRVARLIPNVLHMTIERALEDSPELASIYEMDEQVRRLVDTARRLEGIARHASTHAAGVVISRDPLVDHVPLQKPSRGDESSIPMTQFAMDQVAEIGLLKMDFLGLVNLTVLGRAVEIIREAWGQEIDLLNLPDGDPQTFEMLSKGETFGVFQLESAGMRRHIQELKPTAIGELAAMVALYRPGPMQHIPAYCRAKHGLEETRYPHPDLADILDETYGVITYQ
;
A
#
# COMPACT_ATOMS: atom_id res chain seq x y z
N ASP A 1 10.32 14.63 -6.37
CA ASP A 1 10.91 15.29 -7.56
C ASP A 1 12.27 15.90 -7.31
N GLU A 2 12.42 16.80 -6.34
CA GLU A 2 13.72 17.45 -6.04
C GLU A 2 14.85 16.45 -5.78
N VAL A 3 14.61 15.44 -4.94
CA VAL A 3 15.59 14.37 -4.66
C VAL A 3 15.98 13.60 -5.93
N ILE A 4 15.03 13.33 -6.82
CA ILE A 4 15.30 12.60 -8.08
C ILE A 4 16.17 13.45 -9.00
N ARG A 5 15.88 14.76 -9.09
CA ARG A 5 16.69 15.70 -9.85
C ARG A 5 18.11 15.80 -9.29
N TYR A 6 18.26 15.92 -7.97
CA TYR A 6 19.56 15.92 -7.31
C TYR A 6 20.37 14.65 -7.64
N VAL A 7 19.73 13.48 -7.61
CA VAL A 7 20.36 12.21 -7.97
C VAL A 7 20.80 12.21 -9.44
N ALA A 8 19.96 12.70 -10.36
CA ALA A 8 20.31 12.82 -11.78
C ALA A 8 21.47 13.80 -12.02
N GLU A 9 21.48 14.96 -11.35
CA GLU A 9 22.57 15.93 -11.44
C GLU A 9 23.88 15.38 -10.85
N LYS A 10 23.79 14.64 -9.74
CA LYS A 10 24.95 14.09 -9.03
C LYS A 10 25.60 12.91 -9.76
N TYR A 11 24.80 11.99 -10.29
CA TYR A 11 25.30 10.75 -10.89
C TYR A 11 25.34 10.76 -12.42
N GLY A 12 24.72 11.75 -13.06
CA GLY A 12 24.64 11.88 -14.52
C GLY A 12 23.23 11.56 -15.05
N HIS A 13 22.72 12.42 -15.92
CA HIS A 13 21.36 12.29 -16.50
C HIS A 13 21.20 11.05 -17.39
N ASP A 14 22.31 10.50 -17.91
CA ASP A 14 22.36 9.27 -18.70
C ASP A 14 22.43 7.99 -17.84
N ARG A 15 22.64 8.13 -16.53
CA ARG A 15 22.84 7.02 -15.58
C ARG A 15 21.70 6.84 -14.59
N VAL A 16 20.71 7.73 -14.62
CA VAL A 16 19.56 7.76 -13.71
C VAL A 16 18.28 7.75 -14.53
N ALA A 17 17.37 6.84 -14.20
CA ALA A 17 16.04 6.78 -14.80
C ALA A 17 15.00 6.41 -13.76
N GLN A 18 13.75 6.76 -14.02
CA GLN A 18 12.62 6.20 -13.29
C GLN A 18 12.30 4.80 -13.83
N ILE A 19 11.65 3.98 -13.02
CA ILE A 19 11.24 2.64 -13.43
C ILE A 19 9.84 2.72 -14.02
N ILE A 20 9.59 2.02 -15.13
CA ILE A 20 8.24 1.90 -15.70
C ILE A 20 7.36 0.94 -14.89
N THR A 21 6.07 1.22 -14.91
CA THR A 21 5.02 0.31 -14.48
C THR A 21 4.02 0.12 -15.60
N PHE A 22 3.46 -1.09 -15.68
CA PHE A 22 2.41 -1.41 -16.64
C PHE A 22 1.09 -1.54 -15.90
N GLY A 23 0.14 -0.65 -16.20
CA GLY A 23 -1.22 -0.77 -15.71
C GLY A 23 -1.94 -1.87 -16.47
N THR A 24 -2.31 -2.95 -15.79
CA THR A 24 -3.06 -4.07 -16.37
C THR A 24 -4.57 -3.87 -16.22
N MET A 25 -5.35 -4.57 -17.06
CA MET A 25 -6.81 -4.56 -16.96
C MET A 25 -7.27 -5.48 -15.82
N GLY A 26 -7.59 -4.91 -14.66
CA GLY A 26 -8.29 -5.66 -13.61
C GLY A 26 -9.74 -5.98 -14.00
N ALA A 27 -10.35 -6.97 -13.34
CA ALA A 27 -11.67 -7.52 -13.65
C ALA A 27 -12.74 -6.46 -14.02
N LYS A 28 -12.95 -5.46 -13.15
CA LYS A 28 -13.93 -4.37 -13.39
C LYS A 28 -13.58 -3.50 -14.59
N ALA A 29 -12.29 -3.22 -14.79
CA ALA A 29 -11.83 -2.40 -15.90
C ALA A 29 -11.99 -3.15 -17.23
N ALA A 30 -11.70 -4.46 -17.25
CA ALA A 30 -11.93 -5.33 -18.41
C ALA A 30 -13.42 -5.33 -18.81
N ILE A 31 -14.34 -5.56 -17.87
CA ILE A 31 -15.78 -5.51 -18.11
C ILE A 31 -16.20 -4.14 -18.67
N ARG A 32 -15.77 -3.05 -18.04
CA ARG A 32 -16.15 -1.69 -18.48
C ARG A 32 -15.69 -1.36 -19.89
N ASP A 33 -14.46 -1.73 -20.23
CA ASP A 33 -13.90 -1.45 -21.55
C ASP A 33 -14.51 -2.32 -22.64
N VAL A 34 -14.71 -3.60 -22.38
CA VAL A 34 -15.39 -4.51 -23.33
C VAL A 34 -16.82 -4.06 -23.56
N GLY A 35 -17.55 -3.71 -22.50
CA GLY A 35 -18.93 -3.22 -22.63
C GLY A 35 -19.03 -1.98 -23.51
N ARG A 36 -18.08 -1.04 -23.36
CA ARG A 36 -17.96 0.13 -24.24
C ARG A 36 -17.69 -0.27 -25.69
N ALA A 37 -16.79 -1.22 -25.93
CA ALA A 37 -16.47 -1.70 -27.28
C ALA A 37 -17.64 -2.46 -27.94
N LEU A 38 -18.46 -3.14 -27.16
CA LEU A 38 -19.68 -3.83 -27.62
C LEU A 38 -20.86 -2.88 -27.84
N GLY A 39 -20.72 -1.58 -27.58
CA GLY A 39 -21.79 -0.59 -27.73
C GLY A 39 -22.88 -0.69 -26.66
N MET A 40 -22.60 -1.31 -25.52
CA MET A 40 -23.54 -1.39 -24.40
C MET A 40 -23.64 -0.03 -23.69
N THR A 41 -24.79 0.23 -23.05
CA THR A 41 -24.94 1.46 -22.27
C THR A 41 -24.05 1.42 -21.03
N TYR A 42 -23.59 2.59 -20.58
CA TYR A 42 -22.78 2.69 -19.36
C TYR A 42 -23.50 2.09 -18.14
N SER A 43 -24.82 2.30 -18.03
CA SER A 43 -25.62 1.80 -16.90
C SER A 43 -25.65 0.27 -16.86
N ASP A 44 -25.82 -0.39 -18.00
CA ASP A 44 -25.88 -1.86 -18.07
C ASP A 44 -24.53 -2.47 -17.69
N VAL A 45 -23.45 -1.87 -18.17
CA VAL A 45 -22.09 -2.33 -17.90
C VAL A 45 -21.69 -2.06 -16.45
N ASP A 46 -22.05 -0.90 -15.89
CA ASP A 46 -21.76 -0.58 -14.48
C ASP A 46 -22.55 -1.49 -13.53
N ARG A 47 -23.78 -1.90 -13.89
CA ARG A 47 -24.55 -2.89 -13.14
C ARG A 47 -23.75 -4.20 -13.01
N VAL A 48 -23.23 -4.74 -14.11
CA VAL A 48 -22.41 -5.96 -14.09
C VAL A 48 -21.09 -5.74 -13.32
N ALA A 49 -20.40 -4.63 -13.57
CA ALA A 49 -19.11 -4.34 -12.93
C ALA A 49 -19.21 -4.17 -11.40
N ARG A 50 -20.36 -3.72 -10.86
CA ARG A 50 -20.58 -3.60 -9.42
C ARG A 50 -20.70 -4.94 -8.71
N LEU A 51 -21.13 -5.99 -9.40
CA LEU A 51 -21.28 -7.33 -8.85
C LEU A 51 -19.94 -8.05 -8.63
N ILE A 52 -18.85 -7.53 -9.21
CA ILE A 52 -17.50 -8.00 -8.93
C ILE A 52 -17.07 -7.50 -7.53
N PRO A 53 -16.70 -8.39 -6.60
CA PRO A 53 -16.27 -7.98 -5.26
C PRO A 53 -15.00 -7.11 -5.28
N ASN A 54 -14.90 -6.18 -4.32
CA ASN A 54 -13.72 -5.32 -4.14
C ASN A 54 -12.69 -5.98 -3.21
N VAL A 55 -12.05 -7.04 -3.70
CA VAL A 55 -10.98 -7.75 -2.97
C VAL A 55 -9.68 -7.64 -3.76
N LEU A 56 -8.54 -7.60 -3.06
CA LEU A 56 -7.22 -7.61 -3.69
C LEU A 56 -7.07 -8.87 -4.55
N HIS A 57 -6.49 -8.70 -5.74
CA HIS A 57 -6.27 -9.77 -6.73
C HIS A 57 -7.56 -10.49 -7.18
N MET A 58 -8.70 -9.78 -7.18
CA MET A 58 -9.95 -10.31 -7.74
C MET A 58 -9.84 -10.51 -9.25
N THR A 59 -10.22 -11.70 -9.73
CA THR A 59 -10.34 -12.05 -11.14
C THR A 59 -11.81 -12.20 -11.54
N ILE A 60 -12.12 -12.16 -12.83
CA ILE A 60 -13.50 -12.39 -13.30
C ILE A 60 -13.96 -13.81 -12.94
N GLU A 61 -13.07 -14.80 -13.00
CA GLU A 61 -13.38 -16.20 -12.70
C GLU A 61 -13.79 -16.36 -11.23
N ARG A 62 -12.96 -15.84 -10.33
CA ARG A 62 -13.25 -15.83 -8.91
C ARG A 62 -14.51 -15.01 -8.59
N ALA A 63 -14.74 -13.91 -9.30
CA ALA A 63 -15.96 -13.12 -9.10
C ALA A 63 -17.24 -13.90 -9.46
N LEU A 64 -17.20 -14.78 -10.46
CA LEU A 64 -18.33 -15.65 -10.81
C LEU A 64 -18.59 -16.70 -9.71
N GLU A 65 -17.54 -17.17 -9.03
CA GLU A 65 -17.67 -18.10 -7.90
C GLU A 65 -18.17 -17.39 -6.63
N ASP A 66 -17.62 -16.21 -6.33
CA ASP A 66 -17.90 -15.45 -5.11
C ASP A 66 -19.25 -14.70 -5.15
N SER A 67 -19.81 -14.44 -6.34
CA SER A 67 -21.03 -13.64 -6.54
C SER A 67 -22.13 -14.45 -7.24
N PRO A 68 -23.09 -15.04 -6.48
CA PRO A 68 -24.21 -15.78 -7.06
C PRO A 68 -25.07 -14.95 -8.01
N GLU A 69 -25.18 -13.65 -7.76
CA GLU A 69 -25.92 -12.73 -8.64
C GLU A 69 -25.21 -12.56 -9.98
N LEU A 70 -23.88 -12.40 -9.98
CA LEU A 70 -23.09 -12.32 -11.22
C LEU A 70 -23.20 -13.62 -12.02
N ALA A 71 -23.10 -14.77 -11.36
CA ALA A 71 -23.27 -16.08 -12.01
C ALA A 71 -24.67 -16.23 -12.63
N SER A 72 -25.72 -15.81 -11.90
CA SER A 72 -27.10 -15.88 -12.39
C SER A 72 -27.31 -15.04 -13.66
N ILE A 73 -26.90 -13.76 -13.65
CA ILE A 73 -27.06 -12.91 -14.84
C ILE A 73 -26.17 -13.34 -16.01
N TYR A 74 -25.00 -13.93 -15.72
CA TYR A 74 -24.13 -14.53 -16.73
C TYR A 74 -24.80 -15.73 -17.41
N GLU A 75 -25.60 -16.52 -16.70
CA GLU A 75 -26.31 -17.67 -17.28
C GLU A 75 -27.61 -17.28 -18.00
N MET A 76 -28.30 -16.24 -17.52
CA MET A 76 -29.62 -15.85 -18.02
C MET A 76 -29.57 -14.86 -19.20
N ASP A 77 -28.57 -13.99 -19.27
CA ASP A 77 -28.49 -12.90 -20.24
C ASP A 77 -27.33 -13.15 -21.22
N GLU A 78 -27.65 -13.45 -22.48
CA GLU A 78 -26.67 -13.74 -23.52
C GLU A 78 -25.73 -12.54 -23.79
N GLN A 79 -26.22 -11.32 -23.66
CA GLN A 79 -25.43 -10.11 -23.85
C GLN A 79 -24.41 -9.95 -22.71
N VAL A 80 -24.80 -10.27 -21.48
CA VAL A 80 -23.89 -10.30 -20.32
C VAL A 80 -22.89 -11.45 -20.44
N ARG A 81 -23.31 -12.64 -20.88
CA ARG A 81 -22.40 -13.76 -21.12
C ARG A 81 -21.30 -13.37 -22.10
N ARG A 82 -21.67 -12.79 -23.25
CA ARG A 82 -20.71 -12.31 -24.26
C ARG A 82 -19.76 -11.24 -23.72
N LEU A 83 -20.27 -10.31 -22.91
CA LEU A 83 -19.47 -9.28 -22.23
C LEU A 83 -18.42 -9.92 -21.31
N VAL A 84 -18.85 -10.82 -20.42
CA VAL A 84 -17.99 -11.46 -19.42
C VAL A 84 -16.95 -12.35 -20.10
N ASP A 85 -17.32 -13.19 -21.06
CA ASP A 85 -16.40 -14.09 -21.77
C ASP A 85 -15.32 -13.32 -22.54
N THR A 86 -15.72 -12.21 -23.17
CA THR A 86 -14.76 -11.35 -23.87
C THR A 86 -13.84 -10.64 -22.88
N ALA A 87 -14.38 -10.16 -21.76
CA ALA A 87 -13.59 -9.52 -20.71
C ALA A 87 -12.60 -10.48 -20.03
N ARG A 88 -12.97 -11.75 -19.82
CA ARG A 88 -12.06 -12.80 -19.29
C ARG A 88 -10.80 -12.95 -20.12
N ARG A 89 -10.91 -12.80 -21.45
CA ARG A 89 -9.75 -12.89 -22.37
C ARG A 89 -8.86 -11.65 -22.35
N LEU A 90 -9.36 -10.50 -21.88
CA LEU A 90 -8.62 -9.24 -21.81
C LEU A 90 -8.13 -8.90 -20.41
N GLU A 91 -8.65 -9.58 -19.38
CA GLU A 91 -8.17 -9.45 -18.01
C GLU A 91 -6.66 -9.74 -17.93
N GLY A 92 -5.96 -8.90 -17.17
CA GLY A 92 -4.51 -9.01 -16.95
C GLY A 92 -3.64 -8.47 -18.10
N ILE A 93 -4.21 -8.16 -19.26
CA ILE A 93 -3.43 -7.56 -20.36
C ILE A 93 -2.95 -6.16 -19.97
N ALA A 94 -1.69 -5.84 -20.31
CA ALA A 94 -1.12 -4.52 -20.14
C ALA A 94 -1.85 -3.49 -21.02
N ARG A 95 -2.37 -2.43 -20.41
CA ARG A 95 -3.18 -1.40 -21.08
C ARG A 95 -2.40 -0.13 -21.36
N HIS A 96 -1.54 0.28 -20.44
CA HIS A 96 -0.76 1.51 -20.58
C HIS A 96 0.54 1.44 -19.77
N ALA A 97 1.54 2.17 -20.23
CA ALA A 97 2.74 2.45 -19.50
C ALA A 97 2.56 3.69 -18.60
N SER A 98 3.07 3.60 -17.38
CA SER A 98 3.13 4.70 -16.42
C SER A 98 4.48 4.71 -15.71
N THR A 99 4.82 5.83 -15.09
CA THR A 99 5.97 5.92 -14.20
C THR A 99 5.69 5.22 -12.89
N HIS A 100 6.64 4.42 -12.38
CA HIS A 100 6.62 3.92 -11.00
C HIS A 100 6.66 5.10 -10.05
N ALA A 101 5.70 5.19 -9.12
CA ALA A 101 5.56 6.36 -8.24
C ALA A 101 6.80 6.64 -7.38
N ALA A 102 7.61 5.62 -7.10
CA ALA A 102 8.80 5.75 -6.25
C ALA A 102 10.11 5.28 -6.90
N GLY A 103 10.05 4.53 -8.00
CA GLY A 103 11.15 3.65 -8.39
C GLY A 103 12.15 4.38 -9.24
N VAL A 104 13.40 4.46 -8.79
CA VAL A 104 14.52 5.07 -9.51
C VAL A 104 15.63 4.04 -9.63
N VAL A 105 16.22 3.95 -10.82
CA VAL A 105 17.40 3.16 -11.09
C VAL A 105 18.61 4.08 -11.23
N ILE A 106 19.73 3.66 -10.64
CA ILE A 106 21.02 4.35 -10.71
C ILE A 106 22.05 3.35 -11.20
N SER A 107 22.87 3.75 -12.16
CA SER A 107 23.88 2.89 -12.78
C SER A 107 25.27 3.56 -12.74
N ARG A 108 26.32 2.74 -12.85
CA ARG A 108 27.70 3.22 -12.96
C ARG A 108 28.01 3.71 -14.36
N ASP A 109 27.57 2.95 -15.36
CA ASP A 109 27.75 3.20 -16.80
C ASP A 109 26.42 3.69 -17.40
N PRO A 110 26.38 4.26 -18.62
CA PRO A 110 25.14 4.75 -19.22
C PRO A 110 24.02 3.70 -19.22
N LEU A 111 22.80 4.08 -18.83
CA LEU A 111 21.69 3.14 -18.69
C LEU A 111 21.34 2.44 -20.00
N VAL A 112 21.52 3.11 -21.13
CA VAL A 112 21.24 2.59 -22.47
C VAL A 112 22.09 1.36 -22.83
N ASP A 113 23.21 1.15 -22.15
CA ASP A 113 24.08 -0.02 -22.34
C ASP A 113 23.50 -1.27 -21.63
N HIS A 114 22.54 -1.08 -20.73
CA HIS A 114 21.94 -2.13 -19.90
C HIS A 114 20.45 -2.32 -20.15
N VAL A 115 19.70 -1.21 -20.32
CA VAL A 115 18.24 -1.21 -20.42
C VAL A 115 17.74 -0.19 -21.45
N PRO A 116 16.73 -0.54 -22.27
CA PRO A 116 16.09 0.42 -23.13
C PRO A 116 15.33 1.47 -22.31
N LEU A 117 15.38 2.72 -22.78
CA LEU A 117 14.73 3.87 -22.13
C LEU A 117 13.58 4.41 -22.99
N GLN A 118 12.65 5.11 -22.37
CA GLN A 118 11.59 5.87 -23.03
C GLN A 118 11.31 7.17 -22.29
N LYS A 119 10.77 8.16 -23.00
CA LYS A 119 10.31 9.41 -22.37
C LYS A 119 9.05 9.12 -21.52
N PRO A 120 8.87 9.79 -20.37
CA PRO A 120 7.64 9.68 -19.59
C PRO A 120 6.43 10.19 -20.39
N SER A 121 5.26 9.57 -20.20
CA SER A 121 4.01 9.92 -20.90
C SER A 121 3.54 11.35 -20.62
N ARG A 122 3.97 11.94 -19.51
CA ARG A 122 3.74 13.33 -19.12
C ARG A 122 5.09 13.93 -18.72
N GLY A 123 5.78 14.52 -19.68
CA GLY A 123 7.07 15.18 -19.46
C GLY A 123 7.51 15.96 -20.69
N ASP A 124 8.39 16.93 -20.46
CA ASP A 124 9.11 17.65 -21.50
C ASP A 124 10.43 16.93 -21.85
N GLU A 125 11.23 17.51 -22.75
CA GLU A 125 12.52 16.93 -23.13
C GLU A 125 13.55 16.88 -21.99
N SER A 126 13.34 17.65 -20.93
CA SER A 126 14.21 17.69 -19.76
C SER A 126 13.82 16.68 -18.68
N SER A 127 12.71 15.97 -18.88
CA SER A 127 12.20 15.01 -17.92
C SER A 127 13.08 13.77 -17.85
N ILE A 128 13.30 13.27 -16.64
CA ILE A 128 14.08 12.07 -16.38
C ILE A 128 13.44 10.90 -17.14
N PRO A 129 14.20 10.14 -17.95
CA PRO A 129 13.66 9.04 -18.73
C PRO A 129 13.16 7.92 -17.82
N MET A 130 12.35 7.03 -18.40
CA MET A 130 11.93 5.80 -17.74
C MET A 130 12.59 4.60 -18.41
N THR A 131 12.89 3.55 -17.65
CA THR A 131 13.22 2.24 -18.21
C THR A 131 12.04 1.70 -19.02
N GLN A 132 12.26 0.81 -19.99
CA GLN A 132 11.17 0.04 -20.61
C GLN A 132 10.96 -1.32 -19.93
N PHE A 133 11.88 -1.71 -19.04
CA PHE A 133 11.76 -2.88 -18.18
C PHE A 133 11.16 -2.50 -16.83
N ALA A 134 10.19 -3.30 -16.37
CA ALA A 134 9.57 -3.11 -15.08
C ALA A 134 10.51 -3.51 -13.94
N MET A 135 10.07 -3.24 -12.71
CA MET A 135 10.88 -3.36 -11.49
C MET A 135 11.61 -4.70 -11.36
N ASP A 136 10.92 -5.82 -11.58
CA ASP A 136 11.51 -7.15 -11.39
C ASP A 136 12.62 -7.41 -12.41
N GLN A 137 12.42 -7.05 -13.68
CA GLN A 137 13.44 -7.24 -14.72
C GLN A 137 14.64 -6.32 -14.52
N VAL A 138 14.43 -5.09 -14.04
CA VAL A 138 15.53 -4.17 -13.68
C VAL A 138 16.37 -4.76 -12.54
N ALA A 139 15.71 -5.40 -11.55
CA ALA A 139 16.40 -6.06 -10.45
C ALA A 139 17.16 -7.31 -10.90
N GLU A 140 16.58 -8.12 -11.80
CA GLU A 140 17.25 -9.31 -12.38
C GLU A 140 18.51 -8.97 -13.16
N ILE A 141 18.54 -7.82 -13.84
CA ILE A 141 19.74 -7.31 -14.54
C ILE A 141 20.83 -6.88 -13.54
N GLY A 142 20.48 -6.66 -12.27
CA GLY A 142 21.42 -6.31 -11.21
C GLY A 142 21.68 -4.80 -11.10
N LEU A 143 20.79 -3.96 -11.64
CA LEU A 143 20.91 -2.50 -11.48
C LEU A 143 20.49 -2.04 -10.08
N LEU A 144 21.16 -1.02 -9.56
CA LEU A 144 20.81 -0.45 -8.26
C LEU A 144 19.46 0.26 -8.35
N LYS A 145 18.50 -0.26 -7.59
CA LYS A 145 17.17 0.31 -7.41
C LYS A 145 17.09 1.08 -6.09
N MET A 146 16.51 2.27 -6.13
CA MET A 146 16.09 3.02 -4.94
C MET A 146 14.63 3.43 -5.07
N ASP A 147 13.88 3.35 -3.98
CA ASP A 147 12.50 3.85 -3.92
C ASP A 147 12.43 5.18 -3.16
N PHE A 148 11.99 6.24 -3.83
CA PHE A 148 11.67 7.54 -3.24
C PHE A 148 10.16 7.71 -3.09
N LEU A 149 9.63 7.38 -1.91
CA LEU A 149 8.20 7.44 -1.65
C LEU A 149 7.78 8.85 -1.22
N GLY A 150 6.78 9.41 -1.89
CA GLY A 150 6.08 10.61 -1.43
C GLY A 150 5.07 10.28 -0.32
N LEU A 151 5.52 10.26 0.94
CA LEU A 151 4.64 10.03 2.10
C LEU A 151 4.01 11.35 2.55
N VAL A 152 2.69 11.49 2.32
CA VAL A 152 1.92 12.69 2.72
C VAL A 152 2.08 13.00 4.22
N ASN A 153 2.22 12.00 5.07
CA ASN A 153 2.37 12.22 6.51
C ASN A 153 3.64 12.99 6.86
N LEU A 154 4.73 12.81 6.11
CA LEU A 154 5.95 13.59 6.31
C LEU A 154 5.74 15.06 5.91
N THR A 155 4.96 15.31 4.85
CA THR A 155 4.55 16.67 4.46
C THR A 155 3.69 17.31 5.55
N VAL A 156 2.73 16.57 6.10
CA VAL A 156 1.87 17.05 7.21
C VAL A 156 2.71 17.38 8.44
N LEU A 157 3.63 16.51 8.84
CA LEU A 157 4.53 16.75 9.97
C LEU A 157 5.42 17.97 9.75
N GLY A 158 6.03 18.10 8.57
CA GLY A 158 6.84 19.27 8.21
C GLY A 158 6.05 20.57 8.34
N ARG A 159 4.81 20.58 7.81
CA ARG A 159 3.94 21.75 7.91
C ARG A 159 3.50 22.03 9.35
N ALA A 160 3.26 21.00 10.16
CA ALA A 160 2.92 21.17 11.57
C ALA A 160 4.08 21.83 12.35
N VAL A 161 5.32 21.40 12.13
CA VAL A 161 6.51 22.00 12.75
C VAL A 161 6.66 23.47 12.33
N GLU A 162 6.49 23.79 11.04
CA GLU A 162 6.53 25.18 10.56
C GLU A 162 5.50 26.07 11.26
N ILE A 163 4.25 25.61 11.34
CA ILE A 163 3.17 26.34 12.00
C ILE A 163 3.50 26.53 13.48
N ILE A 164 4.04 25.51 14.14
CA ILE A 164 4.36 25.58 15.56
C ILE A 164 5.44 26.63 15.83
N ARG A 165 6.47 26.65 14.99
CA ARG A 165 7.52 27.66 15.04
C ARG A 165 6.98 29.07 14.78
N GLU A 166 6.13 29.25 13.77
CA GLU A 166 5.55 30.56 13.43
C GLU A 166 4.62 31.10 14.53
N ALA A 167 3.80 30.25 15.13
CA ALA A 167 2.78 30.67 16.10
C ALA A 167 3.32 30.79 17.53
N TRP A 168 4.28 29.94 17.93
CA TRP A 168 4.77 29.87 19.32
C TRP A 168 6.29 30.06 19.46
N GLY A 169 7.03 30.22 18.36
CA GLY A 169 8.49 30.37 18.40
C GLY A 169 9.24 29.13 18.88
N GLN A 170 8.56 27.97 18.90
CA GLN A 170 9.10 26.71 19.38
C GLN A 170 9.66 25.89 18.21
N GLU A 171 10.92 25.46 18.34
CA GLU A 171 11.53 24.48 17.45
C GLU A 171 11.23 23.08 17.96
N ILE A 172 10.78 22.20 17.06
CA ILE A 172 10.53 20.78 17.35
C ILE A 172 11.51 19.94 16.55
N ASP A 173 12.29 19.14 17.25
CA ASP A 173 13.14 18.11 16.64
C ASP A 173 12.38 16.78 16.57
N LEU A 174 11.86 16.47 15.38
CA LEU A 174 11.12 15.23 15.12
C LEU A 174 11.97 13.97 15.30
N LEU A 175 13.30 14.07 15.21
CA LEU A 175 14.19 12.91 15.37
C LEU A 175 14.44 12.56 16.84
N ASN A 176 14.17 13.50 17.76
CA ASN A 176 14.50 13.39 19.17
C ASN A 176 13.28 13.64 20.07
N LEU A 177 12.11 13.14 19.68
CA LEU A 177 10.90 13.17 20.52
C LEU A 177 11.01 12.13 21.65
N PRO A 178 10.53 12.45 22.87
CA PRO A 178 10.50 11.49 23.97
C PRO A 178 9.50 10.36 23.68
N ASP A 179 9.90 9.12 23.96
CA ASP A 179 8.96 8.01 24.04
C ASP A 179 8.24 8.03 25.40
N GLY A 180 7.05 7.43 25.48
CA GLY A 180 6.31 7.29 26.73
C GLY A 180 5.50 8.50 27.15
N ASP A 181 5.24 9.48 26.27
CA ASP A 181 4.44 10.66 26.63
C ASP A 181 3.01 10.26 27.09
N PRO A 182 2.64 10.47 28.37
CA PRO A 182 1.36 10.00 28.90
C PRO A 182 0.16 10.62 28.20
N GLN A 183 0.27 11.89 27.77
CA GLN A 183 -0.84 12.58 27.10
C GLN A 183 -1.14 11.98 25.73
N THR A 184 -0.09 11.66 24.97
CA THR A 184 -0.19 10.95 23.68
C THR A 184 -0.87 9.59 23.86
N PHE A 185 -0.44 8.78 24.83
CA PHE A 185 -1.02 7.45 25.06
C PHE A 185 -2.44 7.50 25.63
N GLU A 186 -2.78 8.50 26.43
CA GLU A 186 -4.15 8.72 26.89
C GLU A 186 -5.09 9.08 25.73
N MET A 187 -4.66 9.98 24.84
CA MET A 187 -5.39 10.32 23.61
C MET A 187 -5.64 9.08 22.74
N LEU A 188 -4.59 8.28 22.51
CA LEU A 188 -4.70 7.03 21.75
C LEU A 188 -5.67 6.04 22.43
N SER A 189 -5.57 5.88 23.75
CA SER A 189 -6.45 4.99 24.53
C SER A 189 -7.92 5.39 24.50
N LYS A 190 -8.23 6.70 24.32
CA LYS A 190 -9.59 7.20 24.07
C LYS A 190 -10.07 6.92 22.65
N GLY A 191 -9.19 6.48 21.75
CA GLY A 191 -9.49 6.24 20.34
C GLY A 191 -9.50 7.50 19.49
N GLU A 192 -8.91 8.59 19.98
CA GLU A 192 -8.79 9.87 19.28
C GLU A 192 -7.69 9.78 18.21
N THR A 193 -7.93 8.95 17.19
CA THR A 193 -6.96 8.52 16.17
C THR A 193 -7.23 9.14 14.79
N PHE A 194 -8.11 10.14 14.71
CA PHE A 194 -8.37 10.84 13.45
C PHE A 194 -7.13 11.64 13.03
N GLY A 195 -6.63 11.41 11.81
CA GLY A 195 -5.37 12.00 11.34
C GLY A 195 -4.09 11.42 11.95
N VAL A 196 -4.19 10.30 12.69
CA VAL A 196 -3.03 9.59 13.23
C VAL A 196 -2.64 8.47 12.26
N PHE A 197 -1.48 8.61 11.64
CA PHE A 197 -0.99 7.68 10.61
C PHE A 197 -1.08 6.21 11.06
N GLN A 198 -1.55 5.34 10.15
CA GLN A 198 -1.82 3.90 10.33
C GLN A 198 -2.97 3.54 11.30
N LEU A 199 -3.43 4.46 12.14
CA LEU A 199 -4.39 4.16 13.21
C LEU A 199 -5.83 4.65 12.94
N GLU A 200 -6.09 5.25 11.78
CA GLU A 200 -7.36 5.95 11.52
C GLU A 200 -8.57 5.04 11.30
N SER A 201 -8.37 3.82 10.82
CA SER A 201 -9.47 2.93 10.42
C SER A 201 -10.36 2.57 11.60
N ALA A 202 -11.67 2.43 11.38
CA ALA A 202 -12.62 2.17 12.46
C ALA A 202 -12.31 0.89 13.26
N GLY A 203 -11.83 -0.17 12.59
CA GLY A 203 -11.43 -1.40 13.26
C GLY A 203 -10.13 -1.24 14.04
N MET A 204 -9.13 -0.58 13.46
CA MET A 204 -7.87 -0.28 14.17
C MET A 204 -8.12 0.58 15.41
N ARG A 205 -8.92 1.64 15.29
CA ARG A 205 -9.31 2.50 16.43
C ARG A 205 -9.92 1.71 17.58
N ARG A 206 -10.82 0.75 17.28
CA ARG A 206 -11.42 -0.11 18.30
C ARG A 206 -10.37 -0.95 19.02
N HIS A 207 -9.44 -1.55 18.28
CA HIS A 207 -8.38 -2.34 18.89
C HIS A 207 -7.37 -1.49 19.67
N ILE A 208 -7.09 -0.26 19.25
CA ILE A 208 -6.27 0.68 20.04
C ILE A 208 -6.96 1.05 21.36
N GLN A 209 -8.27 1.29 21.35
CA GLN A 209 -9.05 1.53 22.58
C GLN A 209 -9.05 0.32 23.52
N GLU A 210 -9.11 -0.89 22.97
CA GLU A 210 -9.04 -2.14 23.73
C GLU A 210 -7.62 -2.36 24.29
N LEU A 211 -6.60 -2.11 23.48
CA LEU A 211 -5.18 -2.25 23.84
C LEU A 211 -4.76 -1.27 24.93
N LYS A 212 -5.25 -0.02 24.88
CA LYS A 212 -4.80 1.11 25.73
C LYS A 212 -3.27 1.23 25.75
N PRO A 213 -2.65 1.58 24.62
CA PRO A 213 -1.20 1.51 24.48
C PRO A 213 -0.49 2.42 25.49
N THR A 214 0.67 2.00 25.98
CA THR A 214 1.56 2.72 26.91
C THR A 214 3.00 2.83 26.40
N ALA A 215 3.32 2.18 25.28
CA ALA A 215 4.62 2.23 24.64
C ALA A 215 4.48 2.10 23.10
N ILE A 216 5.46 2.62 22.36
CA ILE A 216 5.49 2.51 20.88
C ILE A 216 5.54 1.05 20.43
N GLY A 217 6.23 0.17 21.17
CA GLY A 217 6.32 -1.26 20.86
C GLY A 217 4.94 -1.94 20.73
N GLU A 218 3.97 -1.53 21.53
CA GLU A 218 2.61 -2.08 21.46
C GLU A 218 1.83 -1.56 20.25
N LEU A 219 2.11 -0.33 19.80
CA LEU A 219 1.56 0.20 18.54
C LEU A 219 2.13 -0.58 17.35
N ALA A 220 3.44 -0.89 17.38
CA ALA A 220 4.08 -1.72 16.37
C ALA A 220 3.48 -3.13 16.33
N ALA A 221 3.29 -3.77 17.49
CA ALA A 221 2.62 -5.05 17.60
C ALA A 221 1.19 -5.01 17.04
N MET A 222 0.42 -3.97 17.38
CA MET A 222 -0.94 -3.81 16.87
C MET A 222 -0.99 -3.67 15.34
N VAL A 223 -0.10 -2.88 14.74
CA VAL A 223 0.00 -2.75 13.28
C VAL A 223 0.41 -4.07 12.62
N ALA A 224 1.25 -4.87 13.26
CA ALA A 224 1.62 -6.20 12.79
C ALA A 224 0.45 -7.20 12.87
N LEU A 225 -0.27 -7.20 13.99
CA LEU A 225 -1.40 -8.10 14.24
C LEU A 225 -2.65 -7.73 13.45
N TYR A 226 -2.87 -6.46 13.11
CA TYR A 226 -4.04 -6.00 12.36
C TYR A 226 -3.93 -6.30 10.85
N ARG A 227 -3.73 -7.57 10.52
CA ARG A 227 -3.68 -8.13 9.16
C ARG A 227 -4.53 -9.40 9.08
N PRO A 228 -5.09 -9.74 7.90
CA PRO A 228 -5.81 -11.00 7.71
C PRO A 228 -4.95 -12.20 8.15
N GLY A 229 -5.49 -13.06 9.01
CA GLY A 229 -4.75 -14.14 9.68
C GLY A 229 -4.38 -13.77 11.11
N PRO A 230 -3.33 -12.94 11.35
CA PRO A 230 -2.90 -12.57 12.69
C PRO A 230 -3.94 -11.84 13.56
N MET A 231 -4.95 -11.19 12.96
CA MET A 231 -6.00 -10.46 13.69
C MET A 231 -6.72 -11.29 14.75
N GLN A 232 -6.79 -12.61 14.58
CA GLN A 232 -7.40 -13.51 15.57
C GLN A 232 -6.64 -13.53 16.92
N HIS A 233 -5.38 -13.10 16.94
CA HIS A 233 -4.54 -13.07 18.14
C HIS A 233 -4.66 -11.76 18.92
N ILE A 234 -5.26 -10.70 18.35
CA ILE A 234 -5.44 -9.41 19.03
C ILE A 234 -6.17 -9.55 20.37
N PRO A 235 -7.28 -10.31 20.49
CA PRO A 235 -7.96 -10.47 21.77
C PRO A 235 -7.08 -11.13 22.84
N ALA A 236 -6.24 -12.10 22.46
CA ALA A 236 -5.32 -12.75 23.39
C ALA A 236 -4.21 -11.78 23.84
N TYR A 237 -3.65 -11.02 22.90
CA TYR A 237 -2.67 -9.97 23.18
C TYR A 237 -3.22 -8.94 24.20
N CYS A 238 -4.42 -8.41 23.95
CA CYS A 238 -5.05 -7.44 24.85
C CYS A 238 -5.38 -8.03 26.23
N ARG A 239 -5.87 -9.27 26.30
CA ARG A 239 -6.17 -9.90 27.60
C ARG A 239 -4.91 -10.19 28.40
N ALA A 240 -3.85 -10.68 27.75
CA ALA A 240 -2.57 -10.94 28.40
C ALA A 240 -1.96 -9.64 28.94
N LYS A 241 -1.96 -8.57 28.13
CA LYS A 241 -1.54 -7.23 28.56
C LYS A 241 -2.27 -6.77 29.82
N HIS A 242 -3.60 -6.93 29.87
CA HIS A 242 -4.41 -6.47 31.00
C HIS A 242 -4.41 -7.45 32.19
N GLY A 243 -3.62 -8.52 32.15
CA GLY A 243 -3.56 -9.55 33.19
C GLY A 243 -4.84 -10.38 33.33
N LEU A 244 -5.70 -10.37 32.30
CA LEU A 244 -6.94 -11.15 32.26
C LEU A 244 -6.71 -12.59 31.78
N GLU A 245 -5.55 -12.85 31.17
CA GLU A 245 -5.09 -14.16 30.73
C GLU A 245 -3.60 -14.27 31.08
N GLU A 246 -3.17 -15.43 31.56
CA GLU A 246 -1.76 -15.67 31.89
C GLU A 246 -0.94 -15.75 30.60
N THR A 247 0.18 -15.04 30.55
CA THR A 247 1.11 -15.11 29.42
C THR A 247 1.66 -16.52 29.28
N ARG A 248 1.44 -17.16 28.13
CA ARG A 248 1.93 -18.51 27.85
C ARG A 248 3.06 -18.46 26.84
N TYR A 249 4.17 -19.08 27.20
CA TYR A 249 5.32 -19.25 26.33
C TYR A 249 5.36 -20.70 25.81
N PRO A 250 5.67 -20.95 24.52
CA PRO A 250 5.81 -22.30 24.01
C PRO A 250 6.95 -23.08 24.68
N HIS A 251 7.99 -22.38 25.13
CA HIS A 251 9.12 -22.92 25.88
C HIS A 251 9.71 -21.81 26.79
N PRO A 252 10.25 -22.12 27.98
CA PRO A 252 10.86 -21.12 28.87
C PRO A 252 11.95 -20.26 28.19
N ASP A 253 12.74 -20.84 27.29
CA ASP A 253 13.78 -20.12 26.54
C ASP A 253 13.23 -19.01 25.61
N LEU A 254 11.92 -19.02 25.34
CA LEU A 254 11.25 -18.01 24.53
C LEU A 254 10.65 -16.88 25.38
N ALA A 255 10.70 -16.98 26.72
CA ALA A 255 10.10 -15.98 27.60
C ALA A 255 10.68 -14.59 27.34
N ASP A 256 12.01 -14.44 27.36
CA ASP A 256 12.68 -13.15 27.17
C ASP A 256 12.41 -12.53 25.79
N ILE A 257 12.12 -13.36 24.77
CA ILE A 257 11.85 -12.91 23.39
C ILE A 257 10.39 -12.48 23.25
N LEU A 258 9.47 -13.22 23.86
CA LEU A 258 8.03 -13.03 23.68
C LEU A 258 7.39 -12.17 24.78
N ASP A 259 8.14 -11.77 25.81
CA ASP A 259 7.59 -10.97 26.91
C ASP A 259 7.12 -9.60 26.40
N GLU A 260 7.87 -9.00 25.48
CA GLU A 260 7.51 -7.72 24.84
C GLU A 260 6.20 -7.78 24.02
N THR A 261 5.75 -8.99 23.66
CA THR A 261 4.51 -9.24 22.93
C THR A 261 3.50 -10.10 23.70
N TYR A 262 3.66 -10.19 25.03
CA TYR A 262 2.76 -10.93 25.90
C TYR A 262 2.55 -12.39 25.48
N GLY A 263 3.63 -13.06 25.06
CA GLY A 263 3.61 -14.47 24.64
C GLY A 263 3.09 -14.70 23.22
N VAL A 264 2.64 -13.63 22.52
CA VAL A 264 2.11 -13.74 21.16
C VAL A 264 3.24 -13.59 20.15
N ILE A 265 3.50 -14.64 19.37
CA ILE A 265 4.48 -14.60 18.27
C ILE A 265 3.97 -13.66 17.18
N THR A 266 4.50 -12.44 17.16
CA THR A 266 3.98 -11.33 16.34
C THR A 266 4.93 -10.94 15.21
N TYR A 267 6.23 -11.03 15.46
CA TYR A 267 7.28 -10.59 14.53
C TYR A 267 7.92 -11.78 13.79
N GLN A 268 8.55 -11.49 12.64
CA GLN A 268 9.27 -12.46 11.80
C GLN A 268 10.68 -12.74 12.32
#